data_AF-A0A8T5U5U9-F1
#
_entry.id   AF-A0A8T5U5U9-F1
#
_cell.length_a   1.000
_cell.length_b   1.000
_cell.length_c   1.000
_cell.angle_alpha   90.00
_cell.angle_beta   90.00
_cell.angle_gamma   90.00
#
_symmetry.space_group_name_H-M   'P 1'
#
loop_
_entity.id
_entity.type
_entity.pdbx_description
1 polymer ?
#
loop_
_entity_poly.entity_id
_entity_poly.type
_entity_poly.pdbx_seq_one_letter_code
_entity_poly.pdbx_strand_id
1 'polypeptide(L)'
;MDKLYICRSCRYVFPKELSKLINNKIQVYCEMCGTPFSLSGVNFKESPKRRQRDDIRPYPKYGVRDKDKTNLEKAIEFFNKFDYIPIILYAIIILILSFFNFSTSGGIGNAINSYTFALCGLLILIYDLRHISPRVQSKNYDEIALDAICYGILGSIFYGAGVILLIKGVLILIHSIVYHEGEDHKTYNYGLKLKNSINNFSAKAGFIIILLAFNEKIVGGYLSFSNMFLFLLNLSMIVISLTILIIDLALKGKIRKKNEFSLADVIGIFILGTISTAFLSIGIFILIKSLILLLLFIGKPIDIVIKKEMREFQPISKPSHKVKTIEEKDSLEKEEKLQKVEDEIIPKEQETVKVKPEKEPLKEIPEEDNSIDEMKEEEAEIETHEIEKTEEKEEEISVLRLHESLLPVKNEKDKKIVKEYFSKIFNIISKDLRKQILELDIPKKERKKILKELAFLAEEEQLKYFEALKGLYEEIPYKLIERIRKLPNLKPKYYDKLVEELKYMDDTQQLEFILFLEKNA
;
A
#
# COMPACT_ATOMS: atom_id res chain seq x y z
N MET A 1 49.54 -21.67 -20.94
CA MET A 1 49.41 -21.34 -19.51
C MET A 1 49.02 -19.88 -19.40
N ASP A 2 47.88 -19.59 -18.77
CA ASP A 2 47.45 -18.21 -18.54
C ASP A 2 48.26 -17.59 -17.39
N LYS A 3 48.68 -16.33 -17.54
CA LYS A 3 49.36 -15.59 -16.47
C LYS A 3 48.32 -15.04 -15.49
N LEU A 4 48.38 -15.49 -14.24
CA LEU A 4 47.59 -14.94 -13.14
C LEU A 4 48.18 -13.60 -12.70
N TYR A 5 47.35 -12.57 -12.65
CA TYR A 5 47.70 -11.25 -12.13
C TYR A 5 47.01 -10.99 -10.80
N ILE A 6 47.75 -10.46 -9.82
CA ILE A 6 47.31 -10.31 -8.43
C ILE A 6 47.60 -8.88 -7.95
N CYS A 7 46.64 -8.24 -7.30
CA CYS A 7 46.80 -6.91 -6.72
C CYS A 7 47.76 -6.95 -5.51
N ARG A 8 48.82 -6.12 -5.53
CA ARG A 8 49.78 -6.02 -4.42
C ARG A 8 49.14 -5.56 -3.11
N SER A 9 48.10 -4.72 -3.17
CA SER A 9 47.47 -4.07 -2.01
C SER A 9 46.55 -5.00 -1.22
N CYS A 10 45.68 -5.75 -1.91
CA CYS A 10 44.58 -6.52 -1.32
C CYS A 10 44.56 -8.01 -1.71
N ARG A 11 45.54 -8.48 -2.49
CA ARG A 11 45.65 -9.85 -3.03
C ARG A 11 44.50 -10.31 -3.94
N TYR A 12 43.62 -9.40 -4.38
CA TYR A 12 42.60 -9.69 -5.39
C TYR A 12 43.22 -10.22 -6.69
N VAL A 13 42.65 -11.29 -7.23
CA VAL A 13 43.09 -11.92 -8.49
C VAL A 13 42.28 -11.33 -9.64
N PHE A 14 42.95 -10.78 -10.65
CA PHE A 14 42.26 -10.12 -11.76
C PHE A 14 41.58 -11.13 -12.70
N PRO A 15 40.32 -10.90 -13.12
CA PRO A 15 39.65 -11.75 -14.10
C PRO A 15 40.34 -11.76 -15.47
N LYS A 16 39.98 -12.74 -16.32
CA LYS A 16 40.66 -12.95 -17.62
C LYS A 16 40.53 -11.76 -18.58
N GLU A 17 39.45 -10.99 -18.50
CA GLU A 17 39.28 -9.75 -19.29
C GLU A 17 40.29 -8.67 -18.91
N LEU A 18 40.39 -8.33 -17.62
CA LEU A 18 41.38 -7.36 -17.12
C LEU A 18 42.81 -7.86 -17.34
N SER A 19 43.04 -9.17 -17.27
CA SER A 19 44.32 -9.79 -17.62
C SER A 19 44.73 -9.56 -19.09
N LYS A 20 43.77 -9.49 -20.04
CA LYS A 20 44.06 -9.10 -21.44
C LYS A 20 44.49 -7.63 -21.54
N LEU A 21 43.88 -6.73 -20.78
CA LEU A 21 44.26 -5.31 -20.74
C LEU A 21 45.67 -5.10 -20.15
N ILE A 22 45.98 -5.82 -19.06
CA ILE A 22 47.32 -5.83 -18.44
C ILE A 22 48.38 -6.33 -19.44
N ASN A 23 48.12 -7.44 -20.15
CA ASN A 23 49.02 -7.95 -21.21
C ASN A 23 49.24 -6.91 -22.32
N ASN A 24 48.21 -6.15 -22.69
CA ASN A 24 48.28 -5.07 -23.68
C ASN A 24 48.94 -3.77 -23.16
N LYS A 25 49.51 -3.79 -21.93
CA LYS A 25 50.11 -2.64 -21.24
C LYS A 25 49.14 -1.45 -21.07
N ILE A 26 47.85 -1.73 -20.89
CA ILE A 26 46.83 -0.72 -20.54
C ILE A 26 46.71 -0.66 -19.02
N GLN A 27 46.66 0.55 -18.46
CA GLN A 27 46.51 0.75 -17.02
C GLN A 27 45.15 0.22 -16.55
N VAL A 28 45.19 -0.70 -15.59
CA VAL A 28 44.02 -1.27 -14.91
C VAL A 28 44.05 -0.85 -13.43
N TYR A 29 42.90 -0.73 -12.80
CA TYR A 29 42.74 -0.44 -11.37
C TYR A 29 42.10 -1.64 -10.67
N CYS A 30 42.42 -1.87 -9.40
CA CYS A 30 41.87 -2.98 -8.64
C CYS A 30 40.43 -2.71 -8.19
N GLU A 31 39.48 -3.54 -8.62
CA GLU A 31 38.05 -3.41 -8.33
C GLU A 31 37.75 -3.36 -6.81
N MET A 32 38.48 -4.16 -6.01
CA MET A 32 38.31 -4.23 -4.56
C MET A 32 38.91 -3.05 -3.74
N CYS A 33 39.81 -2.24 -4.30
CA CYS A 33 40.54 -1.23 -3.50
C CYS A 33 41.03 0.01 -4.27
N GLY A 34 40.62 0.21 -5.52
CA GLY A 34 40.94 1.37 -6.35
C GLY A 34 42.41 1.51 -6.79
N THR A 35 43.37 0.81 -6.17
CA THR A 35 44.80 1.03 -6.47
C THR A 35 45.18 0.59 -7.88
N PRO A 36 45.99 1.37 -8.62
CA PRO A 36 46.45 1.00 -9.96
C PRO A 36 47.33 -0.27 -9.93
N PHE A 37 47.09 -1.17 -10.87
CA PHE A 37 47.96 -2.31 -11.10
C PHE A 37 49.35 -1.84 -11.56
N SER A 38 50.41 -2.38 -10.96
CA SER A 38 51.80 -2.03 -11.28
C SER A 38 52.66 -3.29 -11.37
N LEU A 39 53.53 -3.34 -12.38
CA LEU A 39 54.42 -4.46 -12.65
C LEU A 39 55.81 -3.91 -12.97
N SER A 40 56.82 -4.42 -12.26
CA SER A 40 58.17 -3.85 -12.26
C SER A 40 58.78 -3.83 -13.67
N GLY A 41 59.23 -2.66 -14.14
CA GLY A 41 59.78 -2.49 -15.49
C GLY A 41 58.76 -2.30 -16.61
N VAL A 42 57.45 -2.21 -16.31
CA VAL A 42 56.40 -1.97 -17.33
C VAL A 42 55.72 -0.63 -17.09
N ASN A 43 55.97 0.33 -17.97
CA ASN A 43 55.17 1.54 -18.07
C ASN A 43 53.86 1.21 -18.78
N PHE A 44 52.73 1.32 -18.06
CA PHE A 44 51.40 1.18 -18.62
C PHE A 44 50.97 2.48 -19.31
N LYS A 45 50.26 2.37 -20.43
CA LYS A 45 49.55 3.49 -21.03
C LYS A 45 48.25 3.71 -20.27
N GLU A 46 47.87 4.95 -19.97
CA GLU A 46 46.51 5.25 -19.51
C GLU A 46 45.51 4.59 -20.49
N SER A 47 44.43 4.00 -19.96
CA SER A 47 43.31 3.60 -20.82
C SER A 47 42.85 4.81 -21.62
N PRO A 48 42.70 4.74 -22.94
CA PRO A 48 42.30 5.89 -23.74
C PRO A 48 40.99 6.42 -23.16
N LYS A 49 41.01 7.65 -22.62
CA LYS A 49 39.86 8.25 -21.93
C LYS A 49 38.67 8.17 -22.87
N ARG A 50 37.78 7.21 -22.59
CA ARG A 50 36.58 6.96 -23.39
C ARG A 50 35.82 8.26 -23.35
N ARG A 51 35.83 9.03 -24.45
CA ARG A 51 35.18 10.34 -24.52
C ARG A 51 33.80 10.17 -23.91
N GLN A 52 33.58 10.80 -22.75
CA GLN A 52 32.24 10.86 -22.19
C GLN A 52 31.42 11.54 -23.27
N ARG A 53 30.38 10.84 -23.73
CA ARG A 53 29.40 11.49 -24.60
C ARG A 53 28.60 12.40 -23.68
N ASP A 54 29.03 13.64 -23.59
CA ASP A 54 28.24 14.73 -23.02
C ASP A 54 26.93 14.90 -23.83
N ASP A 55 26.91 14.37 -25.06
CA ASP A 55 25.72 14.14 -25.90
C ASP A 55 24.82 12.96 -25.50
N ILE A 56 25.16 12.15 -24.48
CA ILE A 56 24.10 11.55 -23.65
C ILE A 56 23.59 12.68 -22.77
N ARG A 57 22.82 13.57 -23.41
CA ARG A 57 21.89 14.45 -22.71
C ARG A 57 21.16 13.55 -21.70
N PRO A 58 21.03 13.93 -20.42
CA PRO A 58 20.16 13.18 -19.53
C PRO A 58 18.81 13.08 -20.24
N TYR A 59 18.27 11.85 -20.37
CA TYR A 59 16.91 11.67 -20.86
C TYR A 59 16.07 12.71 -20.14
N PRO A 60 15.35 13.60 -20.86
CA PRO A 60 14.55 14.59 -20.17
C PRO A 60 13.60 13.79 -19.30
N LYS A 61 13.79 13.88 -17.97
CA LYS A 61 12.76 13.46 -17.02
C LYS A 61 11.47 14.10 -17.54
N TYR A 62 10.34 13.42 -17.41
CA TYR A 62 9.03 13.97 -17.73
C TYR A 62 8.63 15.02 -16.67
N GLY A 63 9.51 16.01 -16.47
CA GLY A 63 9.28 17.24 -15.77
C GLY A 63 8.25 18.01 -16.56
N VAL A 64 7.03 17.95 -16.04
CA VAL A 64 5.95 18.88 -16.36
C VAL A 64 6.52 20.30 -16.31
N ARG A 65 6.24 21.11 -17.34
CA ARG A 65 7.02 22.35 -17.61
C ARG A 65 6.93 23.31 -16.41
N ASP A 66 7.93 24.15 -16.21
CA ASP A 66 7.92 25.16 -15.12
C ASP A 66 6.70 26.11 -15.21
N LYS A 67 6.20 26.35 -16.43
CA LYS A 67 4.93 27.05 -16.68
C LYS A 67 3.73 26.34 -16.04
N ASP A 68 3.70 25.01 -16.10
CA ASP A 68 2.61 24.19 -15.59
C ASP A 68 2.72 24.01 -14.05
N LYS A 69 3.95 23.96 -13.50
CA LYS A 69 4.20 24.07 -12.05
C LYS A 69 3.69 25.41 -11.51
N THR A 70 4.12 26.51 -12.11
CA THR A 70 3.70 27.87 -11.70
C THR A 70 2.21 28.16 -11.96
N ASN A 71 1.55 27.47 -12.91
CA ASN A 71 0.09 27.51 -13.04
C ASN A 71 -0.61 26.81 -11.87
N LEU A 72 -0.13 25.63 -11.45
CA LEU A 72 -0.72 24.90 -10.33
C LEU A 72 -0.51 25.62 -8.99
N GLU A 73 0.68 26.16 -8.74
CA GLU A 73 0.95 26.99 -7.56
C GLU A 73 -0.02 28.20 -7.50
N LYS A 74 -0.22 28.91 -8.62
CA LYS A 74 -1.19 30.03 -8.70
C LYS A 74 -2.62 29.60 -8.44
N ALA A 75 -3.04 28.41 -8.88
CA ALA A 75 -4.37 27.89 -8.60
C ALA A 75 -4.56 27.61 -7.10
N ILE A 76 -3.56 27.00 -6.44
CA ILE A 76 -3.58 26.76 -5.00
C ILE A 76 -3.58 28.10 -4.23
N GLU A 77 -2.72 29.05 -4.59
CA GLU A 77 -2.67 30.40 -4.02
C GLU A 77 -3.96 31.21 -4.23
N PHE A 78 -4.70 30.96 -5.32
CA PHE A 78 -6.02 31.55 -5.58
C PHE A 78 -7.08 30.96 -4.64
N PHE A 79 -7.24 29.63 -4.59
CA PHE A 79 -8.23 29.01 -3.71
C PHE A 79 -7.98 29.33 -2.23
N ASN A 80 -6.72 29.42 -1.82
CA ASN A 80 -6.30 29.82 -0.46
C ASN A 80 -6.64 31.28 -0.07
N LYS A 81 -7.29 32.05 -0.95
CA LYS A 81 -7.83 33.40 -0.66
C LYS A 81 -9.36 33.44 -0.58
N PHE A 82 -10.05 32.35 -0.91
CA PHE A 82 -11.52 32.31 -1.06
C PHE A 82 -12.19 31.11 -0.39
N ASP A 83 -11.46 30.03 -0.10
CA ASP A 83 -11.90 28.81 0.58
C ASP A 83 -12.61 29.03 1.93
N TYR A 84 -12.21 30.04 2.70
CA TYR A 84 -12.87 30.39 3.95
C TYR A 84 -14.25 31.04 3.78
N ILE A 85 -14.53 31.65 2.62
CA ILE A 85 -15.73 32.48 2.43
C ILE A 85 -17.02 31.65 2.46
N PRO A 86 -17.15 30.49 1.76
CA PRO A 86 -18.34 29.65 1.88
C PRO A 86 -18.61 29.18 3.31
N ILE A 87 -17.56 28.85 4.07
CA ILE A 87 -17.67 28.36 5.45
C ILE A 87 -18.16 29.48 6.38
N ILE A 88 -17.63 30.70 6.25
CA ILE A 88 -18.12 31.87 7.01
C ILE A 88 -19.55 32.22 6.61
N LEU A 89 -19.85 32.27 5.31
CA LEU A 89 -21.18 32.61 4.80
C LEU A 89 -22.23 31.60 5.28
N TYR A 90 -21.94 30.30 5.20
CA TYR A 90 -22.77 29.23 5.73
C TYR A 90 -23.01 29.36 7.24
N ALA A 91 -21.96 29.62 8.03
CA ALA A 91 -22.09 29.80 9.47
C ALA A 91 -22.96 31.03 9.83
N ILE A 92 -22.81 32.15 9.11
CA ILE A 92 -23.64 33.35 9.28
C ILE A 92 -25.11 33.05 8.92
N ILE A 93 -25.35 32.40 7.78
CA ILE A 93 -26.71 32.02 7.34
C ILE A 93 -27.37 31.10 8.37
N ILE A 94 -26.68 30.09 8.88
CA ILE A 94 -27.22 29.19 9.91
C ILE A 94 -27.51 29.93 11.22
N LEU A 95 -26.65 30.86 11.67
CA LEU A 95 -26.91 31.63 12.88
C LEU A 95 -28.15 32.55 12.73
N ILE A 96 -28.34 33.15 11.56
CA ILE A 96 -29.52 33.97 11.24
C ILE A 96 -30.79 33.09 11.17
N LEU A 97 -30.75 31.96 10.47
CA LEU A 97 -31.88 31.03 10.39
C LEU A 97 -32.22 30.44 11.77
N SER A 98 -31.23 30.13 12.60
CA SER A 98 -31.40 29.68 13.98
C SER A 98 -32.19 30.70 14.81
N PHE A 99 -31.88 31.99 14.66
CA PHE A 99 -32.56 33.06 15.39
C PHE A 99 -34.04 33.17 15.00
N PHE A 100 -34.36 33.12 13.70
CA PHE A 100 -35.75 33.12 13.24
C PHE A 100 -36.52 31.85 13.61
N ASN A 101 -35.88 30.67 13.49
CA ASN A 101 -36.51 29.38 13.81
C ASN A 101 -36.79 29.25 15.32
N PHE A 102 -35.89 29.73 16.17
CA PHE A 102 -36.07 29.76 17.64
C PHE A 102 -37.28 30.62 18.05
N SER A 103 -37.50 31.76 17.38
CA SER A 103 -38.61 32.68 17.65
C SER A 103 -39.99 32.15 17.19
N THR A 104 -40.03 31.26 16.21
CA THR A 104 -41.28 30.92 15.48
C THR A 104 -41.87 29.54 15.78
N SER A 105 -41.05 28.50 15.97
CA SER A 105 -41.54 27.15 16.32
C SER A 105 -40.45 26.10 16.67
N GLY A 106 -39.21 26.29 16.23
CA GLY A 106 -38.19 25.22 16.19
C GLY A 106 -37.66 24.72 17.53
N GLY A 107 -38.03 25.38 18.63
CA GLY A 107 -37.61 25.01 19.98
C GLY A 107 -36.10 25.03 20.21
N ILE A 108 -35.68 24.45 21.34
CA ILE A 108 -34.27 24.43 21.76
C ILE A 108 -33.43 23.48 20.88
N GLY A 109 -34.03 22.39 20.39
CA GLY A 109 -33.35 21.40 19.54
C GLY A 109 -32.78 21.98 18.25
N ASN A 110 -33.57 22.76 17.50
CA ASN A 110 -33.11 23.37 16.25
C ASN A 110 -32.02 24.44 16.48
N ALA A 111 -32.04 25.10 17.64
CA ALA A 111 -30.98 26.02 18.03
C ALA A 111 -29.67 25.27 18.34
N ILE A 112 -29.70 24.20 19.16
CA ILE A 112 -28.52 23.36 19.43
C ILE A 112 -27.94 22.78 18.14
N ASN A 113 -28.80 22.33 17.23
CA ASN A 113 -28.41 21.84 15.90
C ASN A 113 -27.61 22.90 15.13
N SER A 114 -28.18 24.09 15.01
CA SER A 114 -27.60 25.22 14.27
C SER A 114 -26.28 25.70 14.89
N TYR A 115 -26.23 25.84 16.22
CA TYR A 115 -25.01 26.23 16.92
C TYR A 115 -23.91 25.16 16.81
N THR A 116 -24.24 23.88 16.80
CA THR A 116 -23.23 22.82 16.64
C THR A 116 -22.67 22.78 15.22
N PHE A 117 -23.51 22.94 14.19
CA PHE A 117 -23.02 23.09 12.81
C PHE A 117 -22.14 24.33 12.63
N ALA A 118 -22.55 25.49 13.19
CA ALA A 118 -21.74 26.70 13.16
C ALA A 118 -20.40 26.54 13.91
N LEU A 119 -20.40 25.87 15.07
CA LEU A 119 -19.19 25.55 15.84
C LEU A 119 -18.26 24.62 15.06
N CYS A 120 -18.79 23.58 14.41
CA CYS A 120 -17.99 22.66 13.61
C CYS A 120 -17.37 23.37 12.40
N GLY A 121 -18.13 24.19 11.66
CA GLY A 121 -17.61 25.04 10.59
C GLY A 121 -16.51 26.00 11.07
N LEU A 122 -16.70 26.63 12.24
CA LEU A 122 -15.71 27.48 12.88
C LEU A 122 -14.42 26.72 13.27
N LEU A 123 -14.53 25.47 13.76
CA LEU A 123 -13.37 24.64 14.09
C LEU A 123 -12.57 24.23 12.84
N ILE A 124 -13.23 23.94 11.70
CA ILE A 124 -12.56 23.72 10.41
C ILE A 124 -11.84 25.00 9.96
N LEU A 125 -12.54 26.13 9.98
CA LEU A 125 -12.00 27.44 9.62
C LEU A 125 -10.77 27.84 10.45
N ILE A 126 -10.83 27.65 11.77
CA ILE A 126 -9.71 27.91 12.68
C ILE A 126 -8.52 26.99 12.36
N TYR A 127 -8.75 25.75 11.90
CA TYR A 127 -7.67 24.87 11.48
C TYR A 127 -7.03 25.34 10.17
N ASP A 128 -7.81 25.64 9.14
CA ASP A 128 -7.27 26.06 7.85
C ASP A 128 -6.42 27.34 8.02
N LEU A 129 -6.99 28.38 8.62
CA LEU A 129 -6.33 29.67 8.82
C LEU A 129 -5.07 29.58 9.69
N ARG A 130 -5.00 28.65 10.66
CA ARG A 130 -3.84 28.50 11.56
C ARG A 130 -2.84 27.42 11.14
N HIS A 131 -3.16 26.54 10.20
CA HIS A 131 -2.33 25.38 9.90
C HIS A 131 -2.08 25.10 8.42
N ILE A 132 -3.13 25.20 7.59
CA ILE A 132 -3.08 24.88 6.16
C ILE A 132 -2.68 26.13 5.37
N SER A 133 -3.42 27.23 5.52
CA SER A 133 -3.19 28.47 4.79
C SER A 133 -1.77 29.06 4.99
N PRO A 134 -1.17 29.07 6.20
CA PRO A 134 0.22 29.48 6.39
C PRO A 134 1.24 28.57 5.67
N ARG A 135 0.94 27.27 5.52
CA ARG A 135 1.82 26.31 4.81
C ARG A 135 1.70 26.39 3.30
N VAL A 136 0.51 26.73 2.79
CA VAL A 136 0.33 27.09 1.38
C VAL A 136 1.15 28.33 1.05
N GLN A 137 1.07 29.37 1.89
CA GLN A 137 1.87 30.59 1.73
C GLN A 137 3.38 30.30 1.80
N SER A 138 3.82 29.38 2.68
CA SER A 138 5.22 28.94 2.77
C SER A 138 5.61 27.82 1.78
N LYS A 139 4.75 27.48 0.80
CA LYS A 139 4.91 26.42 -0.20
C LYS A 139 5.25 25.01 0.33
N ASN A 140 4.95 24.75 1.61
CA ASN A 140 5.19 23.46 2.29
C ASN A 140 4.02 22.49 2.07
N TYR A 141 3.64 22.28 0.81
CA TYR A 141 2.45 21.52 0.39
C TYR A 141 2.42 20.09 0.92
N ASP A 142 3.59 19.42 0.96
CA ASP A 142 3.69 18.01 1.36
C ASP A 142 3.34 17.77 2.85
N GLU A 143 3.39 18.79 3.71
CA GLU A 143 3.01 18.65 5.13
C GLU A 143 1.49 18.63 5.36
N ILE A 144 0.68 19.04 4.37
CA ILE A 144 -0.77 19.31 4.51
C ILE A 144 -1.65 18.67 3.44
N ALA A 145 -1.09 17.85 2.56
CA ALA A 145 -1.85 17.23 1.46
C ALA A 145 -3.07 16.41 1.95
N LEU A 146 -2.97 15.68 3.07
CA LEU A 146 -4.11 14.97 3.67
C LEU A 146 -4.95 15.88 4.57
N ASP A 147 -4.34 16.79 5.34
CA ASP A 147 -5.05 17.75 6.19
C ASP A 147 -6.12 18.52 5.41
N ALA A 148 -5.75 19.08 4.25
CA ALA A 148 -6.64 19.88 3.41
C ALA A 148 -7.76 19.05 2.76
N ILE A 149 -7.45 17.84 2.27
CA ILE A 149 -8.47 16.94 1.71
C ILE A 149 -9.47 16.52 2.80
N CYS A 150 -8.98 16.09 3.96
CA CYS A 150 -9.86 15.54 4.99
C CYS A 150 -10.71 16.63 5.67
N TYR A 151 -10.18 17.84 5.86
CA TYR A 151 -11.01 18.99 6.27
C TYR A 151 -11.97 19.46 5.17
N GLY A 152 -11.60 19.34 3.89
CA GLY A 152 -12.49 19.58 2.77
C GLY A 152 -13.68 18.60 2.75
N ILE A 153 -13.43 17.31 3.00
CA ILE A 153 -14.48 16.28 3.13
C ILE A 153 -15.39 16.61 4.33
N LEU A 154 -14.83 16.86 5.52
CA LEU A 154 -15.63 17.22 6.71
C LEU A 154 -16.45 18.50 6.49
N GLY A 155 -15.87 19.52 5.83
CA GLY A 155 -16.61 20.74 5.48
C GLY A 155 -17.66 20.53 4.40
N SER A 156 -17.54 19.50 3.56
CA SER A 156 -18.54 19.18 2.52
C SER A 156 -19.80 18.55 3.10
N ILE A 157 -19.72 17.93 4.28
CA ILE A 157 -20.89 17.49 5.08
C ILE A 157 -21.80 18.70 5.41
N PHE A 158 -21.22 19.89 5.54
CA PHE A 158 -21.93 21.15 5.81
C PHE A 158 -22.47 21.74 4.52
N TYR A 159 -23.40 21.02 3.87
CA TYR A 159 -24.10 21.43 2.64
C TYR A 159 -23.14 21.87 1.51
N GLY A 160 -21.99 21.21 1.40
CA GLY A 160 -20.97 21.53 0.39
C GLY A 160 -20.07 22.73 0.71
N ALA A 161 -20.17 23.38 1.87
CA ALA A 161 -19.34 24.55 2.21
C ALA A 161 -17.82 24.28 2.12
N GLY A 162 -17.39 23.05 2.39
CA GLY A 162 -16.00 22.62 2.28
C GLY A 162 -15.51 22.29 0.86
N VAL A 163 -16.33 22.37 -0.19
CA VAL A 163 -15.94 21.96 -1.55
C VAL A 163 -14.74 22.75 -2.08
N ILE A 164 -14.62 24.06 -1.79
CA ILE A 164 -13.46 24.85 -2.21
C ILE A 164 -12.18 24.39 -1.48
N LEU A 165 -12.29 24.08 -0.18
CA LEU A 165 -11.18 23.53 0.62
C LEU A 165 -10.78 22.12 0.14
N LEU A 166 -11.74 21.31 -0.30
CA LEU A 166 -11.49 20.00 -0.91
C LEU A 166 -10.76 20.12 -2.26
N ILE A 167 -11.19 21.03 -3.14
CA ILE A 167 -10.51 21.32 -4.41
C ILE A 167 -9.07 21.80 -4.16
N LYS A 168 -8.87 22.73 -3.22
CA LYS A 168 -7.56 23.16 -2.73
C LYS A 168 -6.72 21.96 -2.26
N GLY A 169 -7.28 21.08 -1.45
CA GLY A 169 -6.60 19.86 -0.97
C GLY A 169 -6.18 18.91 -2.07
N VAL A 170 -7.05 18.66 -3.06
CA VAL A 170 -6.74 17.82 -4.23
C VAL A 170 -5.62 18.44 -5.08
N LEU A 171 -5.64 19.77 -5.30
CA LEU A 171 -4.57 20.46 -6.02
C LEU A 171 -3.23 20.42 -5.26
N ILE A 172 -3.25 20.56 -3.94
CA ILE A 172 -2.07 20.39 -3.06
C ILE A 172 -1.53 18.95 -3.16
N LEU A 173 -2.40 17.93 -3.15
CA LEU A 173 -2.00 16.52 -3.32
C LEU A 173 -1.37 16.28 -4.70
N ILE A 174 -1.99 16.76 -5.78
CA ILE A 174 -1.45 16.65 -7.14
C ILE A 174 -0.09 17.35 -7.24
N HIS A 175 0.04 18.57 -6.70
CA HIS A 175 1.31 19.29 -6.67
C HIS A 175 2.38 18.48 -5.92
N SER A 176 2.03 17.96 -4.75
CA SER A 176 2.92 17.18 -3.90
C SER A 176 3.39 15.89 -4.58
N ILE A 177 2.50 15.13 -5.24
CA ILE A 177 2.90 13.90 -5.95
C ILE A 177 3.82 14.23 -7.15
N VAL A 178 3.43 15.20 -7.99
CA VAL A 178 4.13 15.53 -9.23
C VAL A 178 5.47 16.21 -8.98
N TYR A 179 5.50 17.24 -8.13
CA TYR A 179 6.65 18.14 -7.97
C TYR A 179 7.47 17.92 -6.70
N HIS A 180 7.27 16.83 -5.94
CA HIS A 180 8.16 16.52 -4.80
C HIS A 180 9.59 16.30 -5.29
N GLU A 181 10.43 17.29 -5.02
CA GLU A 181 11.88 17.31 -5.22
C GLU A 181 12.57 16.57 -4.05
N GLY A 182 13.74 15.97 -4.30
CA GLY A 182 14.54 15.27 -3.28
C GLY A 182 14.71 13.76 -3.49
N GLU A 183 15.98 13.38 -3.71
CA GLU A 183 16.73 12.20 -3.23
C GLU A 183 16.12 10.76 -3.30
N ASP A 184 16.96 9.79 -2.93
CA ASP A 184 16.64 8.37 -2.94
C ASP A 184 15.49 8.03 -1.99
N HIS A 185 14.73 6.98 -2.35
CA HIS A 185 13.53 6.55 -1.64
C HIS A 185 12.42 7.63 -1.53
N LYS A 186 12.28 8.50 -2.55
CA LYS A 186 11.23 9.53 -2.68
C LYS A 186 9.84 9.11 -2.16
N THR A 187 9.37 7.90 -2.49
CA THR A 187 8.06 7.38 -2.04
C THR A 187 7.98 7.17 -0.52
N TYR A 188 9.04 6.66 0.12
CA TYR A 188 9.09 6.46 1.57
C TYR A 188 9.11 7.79 2.32
N ASN A 189 9.95 8.73 1.86
CA ASN A 189 10.04 10.08 2.42
C ASN A 189 8.71 10.82 2.29
N TYR A 190 8.00 10.66 1.17
CA TYR A 190 6.65 11.18 1.01
C TYR A 190 5.65 10.54 1.97
N GLY A 191 5.66 9.22 2.11
CA GLY A 191 4.84 8.50 3.09
C GLY A 191 5.05 8.98 4.54
N LEU A 192 6.29 9.30 4.93
CA LEU A 192 6.59 9.88 6.24
C LEU A 192 5.98 11.29 6.45
N LYS A 193 5.88 12.09 5.38
CA LYS A 193 5.19 13.40 5.42
C LYS A 193 3.66 13.21 5.54
N LEU A 194 3.08 12.33 4.73
CA LEU A 194 1.65 11.94 4.81
C LEU A 194 1.28 11.41 6.20
N LYS A 195 2.11 10.54 6.78
CA LYS A 195 2.01 10.08 8.17
C LYS A 195 1.99 11.24 9.16
N ASN A 196 2.88 12.22 9.01
CA ASN A 196 2.96 13.37 9.92
C ASN A 196 1.73 14.29 9.81
N SER A 197 1.21 14.51 8.60
CA SER A 197 -0.06 15.20 8.32
C SER A 197 -1.22 14.52 9.06
N ILE A 198 -1.53 13.26 8.73
CA ILE A 198 -2.68 12.58 9.35
C ILE A 198 -2.52 12.37 10.87
N ASN A 199 -1.30 12.16 11.37
CA ASN A 199 -1.00 12.09 12.80
C ASN A 199 -1.15 13.45 13.51
N ASN A 200 -1.09 14.57 12.78
CA ASN A 200 -1.41 15.88 13.34
C ASN A 200 -2.91 16.15 13.41
N PHE A 201 -3.64 15.71 12.38
CA PHE A 201 -5.06 15.96 12.14
C PHE A 201 -6.02 14.98 12.86
N SER A 202 -5.78 13.68 12.77
CA SER A 202 -6.70 12.58 13.15
C SER A 202 -7.58 12.84 14.37
N ALA A 203 -7.00 13.10 15.55
CA ALA A 203 -7.79 13.31 16.76
C ALA A 203 -8.66 14.59 16.75
N LYS A 204 -8.25 15.66 16.05
CA LYS A 204 -9.05 16.89 15.89
C LYS A 204 -10.23 16.68 14.95
N ALA A 205 -10.02 15.85 13.92
CA ALA A 205 -11.05 15.42 12.99
C ALA A 205 -12.12 14.59 13.71
N GLY A 206 -11.68 13.60 14.48
CA GLY A 206 -12.53 12.75 15.30
C GLY A 206 -13.34 13.53 16.33
N PHE A 207 -12.79 14.62 16.91
CA PHE A 207 -13.54 15.49 17.81
C PHE A 207 -14.71 16.20 17.10
N ILE A 208 -14.55 16.62 15.83
CA ILE A 208 -15.65 17.17 15.04
C ILE A 208 -16.71 16.09 14.77
N ILE A 209 -16.30 14.84 14.47
CA ILE A 209 -17.24 13.71 14.32
C ILE A 209 -18.02 13.47 15.63
N ILE A 210 -17.37 13.54 16.81
CA ILE A 210 -18.06 13.46 18.11
C ILE A 210 -19.11 14.57 18.25
N LEU A 211 -18.77 15.83 17.92
CA LEU A 211 -19.73 16.94 18.03
C LEU A 211 -20.97 16.71 17.15
N LEU A 212 -20.79 16.23 15.92
CA LEU A 212 -21.90 15.94 15.01
C LEU A 212 -22.76 14.77 15.48
N ALA A 213 -22.15 13.64 15.85
CA ALA A 213 -22.86 12.46 16.35
C ALA A 213 -23.53 12.70 17.73
N PHE A 214 -22.97 13.57 18.57
CA PHE A 214 -23.59 14.00 19.83
C PHE A 214 -24.81 14.89 19.56
N ASN A 215 -24.68 15.85 18.65
CA ASN A 215 -25.77 16.73 18.23
C ASN A 215 -26.95 15.94 17.62
N GLU A 216 -26.68 14.97 16.74
CA GLU A 216 -27.70 14.06 16.21
C GLU A 216 -28.46 13.33 17.33
N LYS A 217 -27.76 12.86 18.36
CA LYS A 217 -28.38 12.21 19.54
C LYS A 217 -29.17 13.16 20.45
N ILE A 218 -28.84 14.46 20.48
CA ILE A 218 -29.67 15.49 21.15
C ILE A 218 -30.93 15.73 20.32
N VAL A 219 -30.77 16.05 19.04
CA VAL A 219 -31.87 16.48 18.15
C VAL A 219 -32.87 15.35 17.91
N GLY A 220 -32.41 14.12 17.76
CA GLY A 220 -33.26 12.92 17.65
C GLY A 220 -33.88 12.44 18.96
N GLY A 221 -33.71 13.15 20.09
CA GLY A 221 -34.31 12.80 21.38
C GLY A 221 -33.70 11.57 22.08
N TYR A 222 -32.66 10.95 21.51
CA TYR A 222 -32.01 9.74 22.04
C TYR A 222 -31.30 9.95 23.40
N LEU A 223 -31.15 11.20 23.84
CA LEU A 223 -30.67 11.58 25.17
C LEU A 223 -31.80 11.95 26.15
N SER A 224 -33.05 11.59 25.85
CA SER A 224 -34.16 11.73 26.79
C SER A 224 -33.96 10.87 28.05
N PHE A 225 -34.07 11.50 29.23
CA PHE A 225 -34.04 10.83 30.53
C PHE A 225 -35.22 9.85 30.76
N SER A 226 -36.23 9.84 29.88
CA SER A 226 -37.34 8.87 29.95
C SER A 226 -36.91 7.40 29.83
N ASN A 227 -35.72 7.12 29.30
CA ASN A 227 -35.10 5.80 29.36
C ASN A 227 -33.63 5.90 29.82
N MET A 228 -33.42 5.78 31.13
CA MET A 228 -32.10 5.85 31.76
C MET A 228 -31.10 4.82 31.20
N PHE A 229 -31.55 3.64 30.75
CA PHE A 229 -30.66 2.64 30.15
C PHE A 229 -30.13 3.10 28.79
N LEU A 230 -31.01 3.59 27.90
CA LEU A 230 -30.59 4.16 26.61
C LEU A 230 -29.74 5.42 26.79
N PHE A 231 -30.05 6.26 27.78
CA PHE A 231 -29.23 7.43 28.12
C PHE A 231 -27.81 7.03 28.55
N LEU A 232 -27.68 6.07 29.47
CA LEU A 232 -26.38 5.57 29.93
C LEU A 232 -25.58 4.88 28.81
N LEU A 233 -26.25 4.10 27.96
CA LEU A 233 -25.62 3.49 26.78
C LEU A 233 -25.11 4.57 25.82
N ASN A 234 -25.94 5.56 25.49
CA ASN A 234 -25.54 6.68 24.62
C ASN A 234 -24.39 7.51 25.20
N LEU A 235 -24.39 7.77 26.51
CA LEU A 235 -23.30 8.43 27.21
C LEU A 235 -22.01 7.59 27.17
N SER A 236 -22.10 6.28 27.41
CA SER A 236 -20.93 5.38 27.38
C SER A 236 -20.23 5.37 26.02
N MET A 237 -20.99 5.36 24.92
CA MET A 237 -20.45 5.46 23.55
C MET A 237 -19.62 6.75 23.35
N ILE A 238 -20.08 7.87 23.93
CA ILE A 238 -19.40 9.18 23.84
C ILE A 238 -18.15 9.21 24.74
N VAL A 239 -18.22 8.63 25.95
CA VAL A 239 -17.06 8.54 26.85
C VAL A 239 -15.97 7.66 26.24
N ILE A 240 -16.32 6.47 25.72
CA ILE A 240 -15.37 5.58 25.03
C ILE A 240 -14.73 6.31 23.84
N SER A 241 -15.55 6.96 23.01
CA SER A 241 -15.10 7.80 21.89
C SER A 241 -14.06 8.84 22.31
N LEU A 242 -14.31 9.59 23.38
CA LEU A 242 -13.38 10.60 23.91
C LEU A 242 -12.09 9.96 24.45
N THR A 243 -12.16 8.81 25.15
CA THR A 243 -10.95 8.13 25.63
C THR A 243 -10.05 7.67 24.50
N ILE A 244 -10.60 7.19 23.37
CA ILE A 244 -9.79 6.78 22.21
C ILE A 244 -9.12 8.00 21.55
N LEU A 245 -9.78 9.16 21.48
CA LEU A 245 -9.13 10.40 21.01
C LEU A 245 -8.00 10.87 21.94
N ILE A 246 -8.16 10.72 23.25
CA ILE A 246 -7.10 11.02 24.24
C ILE A 246 -5.92 10.06 24.04
N ILE A 247 -6.16 8.78 23.79
CA ILE A 247 -5.11 7.79 23.46
C ILE A 247 -4.39 8.17 22.16
N ASP A 248 -5.11 8.55 21.09
CA ASP A 248 -4.48 8.97 19.82
C ASP A 248 -3.63 10.24 19.99
N LEU A 249 -4.11 11.21 20.78
CA LEU A 249 -3.34 12.41 21.17
C LEU A 249 -2.08 12.08 21.98
N ALA A 250 -2.13 11.08 22.87
CA ALA A 250 -0.96 10.61 23.62
C ALA A 250 0.04 9.86 22.72
N LEU A 251 -0.43 9.07 21.75
CA LEU A 251 0.40 8.37 20.78
C LEU A 251 1.02 9.31 19.73
N LYS A 252 0.38 10.44 19.43
CA LYS A 252 0.82 11.44 18.44
C LYS A 252 2.29 11.84 18.57
N GLY A 253 2.77 12.08 19.78
CA GLY A 253 4.16 12.44 20.06
C GLY A 253 5.17 11.31 19.73
N LYS A 254 4.78 10.05 20.00
CA LYS A 254 5.58 8.86 19.70
C LYS A 254 5.64 8.61 18.18
N ILE A 255 4.48 8.63 17.52
CA ILE A 255 4.34 8.37 16.07
C ILE A 255 5.05 9.45 15.23
N ARG A 256 5.02 10.72 15.65
CA ARG A 256 5.71 11.81 14.91
C ARG A 256 7.23 11.59 14.86
N LYS A 257 7.84 11.17 15.97
CA LYS A 257 9.29 10.95 16.09
C LYS A 257 9.79 9.63 15.47
N LYS A 258 8.92 8.63 15.27
CA LYS A 258 9.30 7.37 14.60
C LYS A 258 9.45 7.55 13.09
N ASN A 259 10.59 7.11 12.57
CA ASN A 259 10.87 6.95 11.13
C ASN A 259 10.90 5.48 10.70
N GLU A 260 11.03 4.55 11.65
CA GLU A 260 10.85 3.11 11.47
C GLU A 260 9.66 2.65 12.31
N PHE A 261 8.89 1.68 11.82
CA PHE A 261 7.71 1.12 12.49
C PHE A 261 7.86 -0.39 12.64
N SER A 262 7.40 -0.93 13.76
CA SER A 262 7.26 -2.37 13.95
C SER A 262 5.87 -2.84 13.51
N LEU A 263 5.73 -4.12 13.18
CA LEU A 263 4.41 -4.72 12.91
C LEU A 263 3.44 -4.52 14.09
N ALA A 264 3.95 -4.53 15.33
CA ALA A 264 3.17 -4.25 16.54
C ALA A 264 2.67 -2.79 16.61
N ASP A 265 3.44 -1.79 16.14
CA ASP A 265 2.97 -0.40 16.02
C ASP A 265 1.79 -0.31 15.04
N VAL A 266 1.90 -1.00 13.89
CA VAL A 266 0.87 -1.00 12.84
C VAL A 266 -0.40 -1.68 13.34
N ILE A 267 -0.29 -2.90 13.87
CA ILE A 267 -1.42 -3.68 14.41
C ILE A 267 -2.09 -2.94 15.57
N GLY A 268 -1.33 -2.35 16.49
CA GLY A 268 -1.90 -1.62 17.63
C GLY A 268 -2.74 -0.41 17.20
N ILE A 269 -2.28 0.35 16.19
CA ILE A 269 -3.00 1.51 15.67
C ILE A 269 -4.17 1.08 14.76
N PHE A 270 -4.03 -0.04 14.03
CA PHE A 270 -5.13 -0.65 13.27
C PHE A 270 -6.28 -1.08 14.19
N ILE A 271 -6.00 -1.87 15.24
CA ILE A 271 -7.00 -2.31 16.23
C ILE A 271 -7.67 -1.11 16.90
N LEU A 272 -6.89 -0.09 17.31
CA LEU A 272 -7.44 1.16 17.87
C LEU A 272 -8.39 1.84 16.88
N GLY A 273 -8.04 1.87 15.59
CA GLY A 273 -8.86 2.41 14.50
C GLY A 273 -10.12 1.58 14.21
N THR A 274 -10.05 0.25 14.23
CA THR A 274 -11.22 -0.62 14.03
C THR A 274 -12.22 -0.43 15.17
N ILE A 275 -11.74 -0.45 16.42
CA ILE A 275 -12.56 -0.22 17.62
C ILE A 275 -13.19 1.18 17.55
N SER A 276 -12.41 2.24 17.33
CA SER A 276 -12.97 3.61 17.23
C SER A 276 -13.85 3.86 16.00
N THR A 277 -13.83 2.99 14.98
CA THR A 277 -14.80 3.08 13.88
C THR A 277 -16.15 2.50 14.30
N ALA A 278 -16.18 1.45 15.12
CA ALA A 278 -17.43 0.96 15.72
C ALA A 278 -18.06 1.98 16.70
N PHE A 279 -17.24 2.79 17.38
CA PHE A 279 -17.71 3.91 18.19
C PHE A 279 -17.88 5.19 17.35
N LEU A 280 -19.08 5.39 16.79
CA LEU A 280 -19.49 6.63 16.09
C LEU A 280 -18.64 6.99 14.84
N SER A 281 -18.01 6.01 14.17
CA SER A 281 -17.20 6.20 12.96
C SER A 281 -15.95 7.10 13.11
N ILE A 282 -15.59 7.47 14.34
CA ILE A 282 -14.48 8.38 14.67
C ILE A 282 -13.13 7.83 14.22
N GLY A 283 -12.99 6.50 14.29
CA GLY A 283 -11.78 5.77 13.95
C GLY A 283 -11.38 5.82 12.49
N ILE A 284 -12.21 6.35 11.57
CA ILE A 284 -11.91 6.37 10.14
C ILE A 284 -10.54 7.03 9.82
N PHE A 285 -10.20 8.13 10.49
CA PHE A 285 -8.89 8.78 10.32
C PHE A 285 -7.75 8.07 11.06
N ILE A 286 -8.05 7.26 12.07
CA ILE A 286 -7.09 6.38 12.76
C ILE A 286 -6.82 5.13 11.90
N LEU A 287 -7.82 4.60 11.19
CA LEU A 287 -7.67 3.54 10.19
C LEU A 287 -6.82 4.00 9.00
N ILE A 288 -7.11 5.15 8.38
CA ILE A 288 -6.28 5.69 7.27
C ILE A 288 -4.83 5.93 7.75
N LYS A 289 -4.65 6.38 9.00
CA LYS A 289 -3.34 6.50 9.65
C LYS A 289 -2.64 5.15 9.84
N SER A 290 -3.37 4.09 10.22
CA SER A 290 -2.83 2.73 10.27
C SER A 290 -2.45 2.18 8.90
N LEU A 291 -3.23 2.49 7.85
CA LEU A 291 -2.96 2.08 6.46
C LEU A 291 -1.68 2.74 5.93
N ILE A 292 -1.48 4.03 6.19
CA ILE A 292 -0.24 4.74 5.83
C ILE A 292 0.96 4.16 6.58
N LEU A 293 0.79 3.75 7.84
CA LEU A 293 1.84 3.07 8.61
C LEU A 293 2.12 1.64 8.11
N LEU A 294 1.13 0.90 7.62
CA LEU A 294 1.30 -0.39 6.97
C LEU A 294 2.06 -0.26 5.65
N LEU A 295 1.71 0.74 4.82
CA LEU A 295 2.42 1.04 3.58
C LEU A 295 3.89 1.46 3.84
N LEU A 296 4.15 2.20 4.93
CA LEU A 296 5.51 2.51 5.38
C LEU A 296 6.25 1.29 5.95
N PHE A 297 5.55 0.35 6.59
CA PHE A 297 6.17 -0.88 7.07
C PHE A 297 6.61 -1.79 5.91
N ILE A 298 5.75 -1.97 4.90
CA ILE A 298 6.02 -2.78 3.71
C ILE A 298 7.04 -2.10 2.79
N GLY A 299 6.85 -0.80 2.52
CA GLY A 299 7.69 -0.02 1.60
C GLY A 299 9.05 0.42 2.16
N LYS A 300 9.55 -0.24 3.22
CA LYS A 300 10.80 0.15 3.88
C LYS A 300 12.00 -0.09 2.94
N PRO A 301 12.86 0.92 2.68
CA PRO A 301 14.01 0.76 1.80
C PRO A 301 15.07 -0.18 2.38
N ILE A 302 15.47 -1.17 1.57
CA ILE A 302 16.41 -2.25 1.94
C ILE A 302 17.79 -1.67 2.31
N ASP A 303 18.25 -0.65 1.61
CA ASP A 303 19.55 -0.02 1.84
C ASP A 303 19.69 0.59 3.25
N ILE A 304 18.59 1.06 3.84
CA ILE A 304 18.57 1.55 5.24
C ILE A 304 18.71 0.39 6.23
N VAL A 305 18.16 -0.78 5.91
CA VAL A 305 18.30 -2.00 6.73
C VAL A 305 19.75 -2.50 6.69
N ILE A 306 20.28 -2.73 5.49
CA ILE A 306 21.66 -3.21 5.28
C ILE A 306 22.68 -2.26 5.92
N LYS A 307 22.51 -0.93 5.75
CA LYS A 307 23.42 0.08 6.32
C LYS A 307 23.31 0.23 7.84
N LYS A 308 22.28 -0.33 8.47
CA LYS A 308 22.12 -0.42 9.94
C LYS A 308 22.82 -1.68 10.46
N GLU A 309 22.55 -2.83 9.85
CA GLU A 309 23.23 -4.12 10.17
C GLU A 309 24.75 -4.00 9.98
N MET A 310 25.21 -3.43 8.86
CA MET A 310 26.64 -3.17 8.61
C MET A 310 27.31 -2.20 9.59
N ARG A 311 26.55 -1.47 10.42
CA ARG A 311 27.09 -0.67 11.54
C ARG A 311 27.16 -1.47 12.84
N GLU A 312 26.16 -2.29 13.12
CA GLU A 312 26.15 -3.18 14.29
C GLU A 312 27.20 -4.30 14.17
N PHE A 313 27.57 -4.70 12.95
CA PHE A 313 28.68 -5.61 12.68
C PHE A 313 30.08 -4.98 12.63
N GLN A 314 30.26 -3.67 12.84
CA GLN A 314 31.61 -3.12 12.99
C GLN A 314 32.17 -3.44 14.37
N PRO A 315 33.29 -4.20 14.50
CA PRO A 315 33.89 -4.48 15.79
C PRO A 315 34.38 -3.18 16.42
N ILE A 316 34.03 -2.95 17.70
CA ILE A 316 34.38 -1.73 18.43
C ILE A 316 35.91 -1.65 18.59
N SER A 317 36.55 -0.91 17.68
CA SER A 317 37.98 -0.60 17.75
C SER A 317 38.23 0.36 18.91
N LYS A 318 38.57 -0.21 20.07
CA LYS A 318 38.89 0.54 21.30
C LYS A 318 39.96 1.60 20.99
N PRO A 319 39.68 2.91 21.18
CA PRO A 319 40.71 3.94 21.01
C PRO A 319 41.72 3.82 22.14
N SER A 320 42.92 3.34 21.82
CA SER A 320 44.06 3.34 22.75
C SER A 320 44.64 4.75 22.90
N HIS A 321 45.22 5.02 24.07
CA HIS A 321 45.91 6.26 24.46
C HIS A 321 45.04 7.51 24.63
N LYS A 322 44.76 7.81 25.90
CA LYS A 322 44.65 9.19 26.38
C LYS A 322 45.99 9.90 26.14
N VAL A 323 45.95 11.11 25.58
CA VAL A 323 46.99 12.14 25.75
C VAL A 323 46.32 13.32 26.48
N LYS A 324 47.06 13.98 27.37
CA LYS A 324 46.56 15.10 28.20
C LYS A 324 47.30 16.41 27.87
N THR A 325 46.53 17.44 27.58
CA THR A 325 46.85 18.88 27.62
C THR A 325 45.48 19.60 27.71
N ILE A 326 45.19 20.61 28.56
CA ILE A 326 45.97 21.69 29.19
C ILE A 326 46.51 22.66 28.12
N GLU A 327 46.07 23.91 27.99
CA GLU A 327 44.93 24.69 28.54
C GLU A 327 44.37 25.55 27.36
N GLU A 328 43.42 26.49 27.43
CA GLU A 328 42.74 27.29 28.48
C GLU A 328 41.23 26.92 28.60
N LYS A 329 40.34 27.47 29.45
CA LYS A 329 40.12 28.74 30.20
C LYS A 329 39.30 29.83 29.46
N ASP A 330 38.45 30.50 30.25
CA ASP A 330 37.44 31.52 29.92
C ASP A 330 36.30 31.12 28.94
N SER A 331 35.01 31.39 29.19
CA SER A 331 34.37 32.08 30.34
C SER A 331 32.88 31.68 30.54
N LEU A 332 32.39 31.88 31.78
CA LEU A 332 31.00 32.20 32.23
C LEU A 332 29.80 31.50 31.54
N GLU A 333 29.02 30.61 32.18
CA GLU A 333 28.15 30.75 33.38
C GLU A 333 26.67 31.05 33.03
N LYS A 334 25.74 30.44 33.79
CA LYS A 334 24.27 30.28 33.60
C LYS A 334 23.85 29.11 32.69
N GLU A 335 22.84 28.30 33.04
CA GLU A 335 22.02 28.26 34.26
C GLU A 335 21.53 26.81 34.51
N GLU A 336 21.94 26.18 35.62
CA GLU A 336 21.54 24.81 35.99
C GLU A 336 20.92 24.80 37.41
N LYS A 337 19.60 25.02 37.51
CA LYS A 337 18.83 24.87 38.76
C LYS A 337 17.38 24.46 38.50
N LEU A 338 17.11 23.14 38.55
CA LEU A 338 16.11 22.47 39.41
C LEU A 338 15.83 21.04 38.92
N GLN A 339 16.27 20.02 39.66
CA GLN A 339 15.71 18.67 39.62
C GLN A 339 16.05 17.93 40.93
N LYS A 340 15.08 17.15 41.44
CA LYS A 340 15.06 16.55 42.81
C LYS A 340 14.93 17.65 43.89
N VAL A 341 14.34 17.41 45.07
CA VAL A 341 13.98 16.18 45.83
C VAL A 341 12.42 16.13 45.91
N GLU A 342 11.66 15.07 46.23
CA GLU A 342 11.68 14.07 47.33
C GLU A 342 11.13 12.68 46.92
N ASP A 343 11.38 11.67 47.77
CA ASP A 343 11.03 10.24 47.61
C ASP A 343 10.38 9.64 48.89
N GLU A 344 9.74 8.46 48.75
CA GLU A 344 9.14 7.59 49.80
C GLU A 344 7.86 8.17 50.52
N ILE A 345 7.06 7.44 51.31
CA ILE A 345 7.28 6.16 52.03
C ILE A 345 6.23 5.04 51.76
N ILE A 346 6.73 3.80 51.65
CA ILE A 346 6.15 2.43 51.81
C ILE A 346 5.00 2.32 52.87
N PRO A 347 3.91 1.51 52.69
CA PRO A 347 4.01 0.03 52.72
C PRO A 347 3.09 -0.82 51.80
N LYS A 348 3.38 -2.13 51.82
CA LYS A 348 2.62 -3.23 51.17
C LYS A 348 1.43 -3.68 52.02
N GLU A 349 0.47 -4.34 51.39
CA GLU A 349 -0.23 -5.48 51.99
C GLU A 349 -0.47 -6.57 50.92
N GLN A 350 -0.72 -7.81 51.35
CA GLN A 350 -1.02 -8.95 50.47
C GLN A 350 -2.32 -9.59 50.93
N GLU A 351 -3.21 -9.97 50.00
CA GLU A 351 -4.17 -11.03 50.30
C GLU A 351 -4.48 -11.90 49.07
N THR A 352 -4.84 -13.15 49.33
CA THR A 352 -5.03 -14.19 48.31
C THR A 352 -6.42 -14.81 48.43
N VAL A 353 -7.16 -14.88 47.33
CA VAL A 353 -8.38 -15.70 47.25
C VAL A 353 -8.27 -16.66 46.07
N LYS A 354 -8.44 -17.96 46.35
CA LYS A 354 -8.65 -19.03 45.36
C LYS A 354 -10.13 -19.36 45.35
N VAL A 355 -10.75 -19.45 44.17
CA VAL A 355 -12.01 -20.20 43.96
C VAL A 355 -11.84 -21.10 42.74
N LYS A 356 -12.56 -22.23 42.73
CA LYS A 356 -12.44 -23.32 41.74
C LYS A 356 -13.11 -23.00 40.39
N PRO A 357 -12.76 -23.75 39.32
CA PRO A 357 -13.61 -23.89 38.14
C PRO A 357 -14.82 -24.79 38.44
N GLU A 358 -15.89 -24.61 37.67
CA GLU A 358 -17.06 -25.49 37.62
C GLU A 358 -17.26 -26.01 36.19
N LYS A 359 -18.00 -27.11 36.02
CA LYS A 359 -18.11 -27.88 34.78
C LYS A 359 -19.56 -27.89 34.24
N GLU A 360 -19.67 -27.93 32.91
CA GLU A 360 -20.53 -28.81 32.08
C GLU A 360 -21.79 -29.45 32.70
N PRO A 361 -22.91 -29.54 31.93
CA PRO A 361 -22.88 -30.33 30.69
C PRO A 361 -23.69 -29.85 29.48
N LEU A 362 -23.45 -30.54 28.36
CA LEU A 362 -24.30 -30.55 27.15
C LEU A 362 -25.69 -31.14 27.45
N LYS A 363 -26.70 -30.67 26.69
CA LYS A 363 -27.89 -31.37 26.13
C LYS A 363 -28.84 -30.29 25.55
N GLU A 364 -29.64 -30.51 24.51
CA GLU A 364 -29.87 -31.69 23.66
C GLU A 364 -30.33 -31.18 22.27
N ILE A 365 -30.13 -31.96 21.19
CA ILE A 365 -30.78 -31.72 19.88
C ILE A 365 -31.94 -32.71 19.76
N PRO A 366 -33.13 -32.24 19.35
CA PRO A 366 -34.10 -33.05 18.61
C PRO A 366 -34.10 -32.65 17.12
N GLU A 367 -34.05 -33.65 16.26
CA GLU A 367 -34.37 -33.53 14.83
C GLU A 367 -35.89 -33.74 14.61
N GLU A 368 -36.32 -33.53 13.36
CA GLU A 368 -37.62 -33.84 12.71
C GLU A 368 -38.58 -32.67 12.41
N ASP A 369 -39.38 -32.68 11.33
CA ASP A 369 -39.17 -33.08 9.91
C ASP A 369 -40.43 -32.64 9.09
N ASN A 370 -40.39 -32.77 7.75
CA ASN A 370 -41.53 -32.87 6.81
C ASN A 370 -42.55 -31.71 6.65
N SER A 371 -42.37 -30.93 5.57
CA SER A 371 -43.36 -30.71 4.48
C SER A 371 -42.71 -29.73 3.47
N ILE A 372 -42.28 -30.12 2.27
CA ILE A 372 -43.08 -30.58 1.11
C ILE A 372 -44.30 -29.68 0.85
N ASP A 373 -44.19 -28.84 -0.18
CA ASP A 373 -45.31 -28.52 -1.09
C ASP A 373 -44.76 -28.14 -2.47
N GLU A 374 -45.56 -28.24 -3.53
CA GLU A 374 -45.07 -28.41 -4.92
C GLU A 374 -45.11 -27.17 -5.83
N MET A 375 -44.20 -27.17 -6.82
CA MET A 375 -44.35 -26.66 -8.20
C MET A 375 -45.12 -25.35 -8.47
N LYS A 376 -44.38 -24.31 -8.93
CA LYS A 376 -44.55 -23.63 -10.24
C LYS A 376 -43.59 -22.45 -10.43
N GLU A 377 -42.90 -22.40 -11.57
CA GLU A 377 -42.60 -21.23 -12.44
C GLU A 377 -41.40 -21.49 -13.39
N GLU A 378 -41.42 -22.61 -14.13
CA GLU A 378 -40.61 -22.77 -15.35
C GLU A 378 -41.33 -22.15 -16.56
N GLU A 379 -41.25 -20.82 -16.76
CA GLU A 379 -41.57 -20.19 -18.06
C GLU A 379 -41.09 -18.71 -18.16
N ALA A 380 -39.84 -18.42 -17.76
CA ALA A 380 -39.29 -17.04 -17.76
C ALA A 380 -37.84 -16.85 -18.27
N GLU A 381 -37.03 -17.90 -18.44
CA GLU A 381 -35.57 -17.78 -18.69
C GLU A 381 -35.13 -17.88 -20.17
N ILE A 382 -35.87 -17.25 -21.10
CA ILE A 382 -35.54 -17.31 -22.55
C ILE A 382 -35.02 -15.98 -23.13
N GLU A 383 -35.36 -14.81 -22.55
CA GLU A 383 -34.93 -13.50 -23.09
C GLU A 383 -33.65 -12.92 -22.47
N THR A 384 -33.17 -13.43 -21.33
CA THR A 384 -31.97 -12.90 -20.65
C THR A 384 -30.65 -13.24 -21.36
N HIS A 385 -30.60 -14.35 -22.10
CA HIS A 385 -29.33 -14.96 -22.50
C HIS A 385 -28.66 -14.36 -23.77
N GLU A 386 -29.23 -13.30 -24.36
CA GLU A 386 -28.58 -12.50 -25.42
C GLU A 386 -27.91 -11.21 -24.90
N ILE A 387 -28.27 -10.73 -23.70
CA ILE A 387 -27.74 -9.47 -23.15
C ILE A 387 -26.28 -9.64 -22.69
N GLU A 388 -25.99 -10.66 -21.87
CA GLU A 388 -24.63 -10.95 -21.36
C GLU A 388 -23.59 -11.12 -22.48
N LYS A 389 -23.99 -11.73 -23.61
CA LYS A 389 -23.13 -11.95 -24.79
C LYS A 389 -22.76 -10.65 -25.52
N THR A 390 -23.30 -9.51 -25.10
CA THR A 390 -22.97 -8.18 -25.62
C THR A 390 -22.01 -7.45 -24.69
N GLU A 391 -22.20 -7.54 -23.37
CA GLU A 391 -21.32 -6.89 -22.38
C GLU A 391 -19.91 -7.52 -22.33
N GLU A 392 -19.78 -8.86 -22.38
CA GLU A 392 -18.45 -9.51 -22.47
C GLU A 392 -17.61 -8.99 -23.66
N LYS A 393 -18.26 -8.62 -24.77
CA LYS A 393 -17.58 -8.09 -25.96
C LYS A 393 -17.10 -6.65 -25.76
N GLU A 394 -17.86 -5.82 -25.05
CA GLU A 394 -17.43 -4.45 -24.73
C GLU A 394 -16.33 -4.43 -23.65
N GLU A 395 -16.31 -5.41 -22.74
CA GLU A 395 -15.18 -5.65 -21.84
C GLU A 395 -13.92 -6.13 -22.59
N GLU A 396 -13.98 -7.15 -23.45
CA GLU A 396 -12.81 -7.53 -24.27
C GLU A 396 -12.30 -6.36 -25.14
N ILE A 397 -13.21 -5.55 -25.73
CA ILE A 397 -12.83 -4.40 -26.56
C ILE A 397 -12.21 -3.26 -25.73
N SER A 398 -12.68 -3.02 -24.50
CA SER A 398 -12.13 -1.96 -23.64
C SER A 398 -10.78 -2.38 -23.01
N VAL A 399 -10.61 -3.64 -22.61
CA VAL A 399 -9.31 -4.21 -22.19
C VAL A 399 -8.29 -4.17 -23.34
N LEU A 400 -8.71 -4.44 -24.58
CA LEU A 400 -7.84 -4.28 -25.76
C LEU A 400 -7.44 -2.81 -26.03
N ARG A 401 -8.31 -1.83 -25.73
CA ARG A 401 -7.97 -0.40 -25.82
C ARG A 401 -6.98 0.05 -24.74
N LEU A 402 -7.01 -0.57 -23.55
CA LEU A 402 -6.08 -0.26 -22.46
C LEU A 402 -4.61 -0.38 -22.90
N HIS A 403 -4.27 -1.40 -23.69
CA HIS A 403 -2.89 -1.65 -24.12
C HIS A 403 -2.40 -0.74 -25.26
N GLU A 404 -3.26 -0.28 -26.20
CA GLU A 404 -2.87 0.81 -27.11
C GLU A 404 -2.76 2.17 -26.38
N SER A 405 -3.39 2.33 -25.20
CA SER A 405 -3.34 3.57 -24.40
C SER A 405 -2.08 3.75 -23.55
N LEU A 406 -1.29 2.70 -23.33
CA LEU A 406 -0.09 2.75 -22.46
C LEU A 406 1.12 3.46 -23.08
N LEU A 407 1.04 3.85 -24.36
CA LEU A 407 2.00 4.74 -25.01
C LEU A 407 1.23 5.93 -25.61
N PRO A 408 1.63 7.19 -25.35
CA PRO A 408 0.93 8.38 -25.87
C PRO A 408 1.28 8.65 -27.34
N VAL A 409 0.90 7.71 -28.21
CA VAL A 409 1.25 7.68 -29.65
C VAL A 409 0.38 8.63 -30.45
N LYS A 410 0.75 9.93 -30.47
CA LYS A 410 -0.06 11.00 -31.08
C LYS A 410 -0.11 11.02 -32.61
N ASN A 411 0.77 10.28 -33.31
CA ASN A 411 0.82 10.27 -34.77
C ASN A 411 0.71 8.83 -35.34
N GLU A 412 0.08 8.68 -36.51
CA GLU A 412 -0.04 7.37 -37.19
C GLU A 412 1.30 6.74 -37.57
N LYS A 413 2.30 7.56 -37.89
CA LYS A 413 3.68 7.10 -38.18
C LYS A 413 4.27 6.37 -36.97
N ASP A 414 4.04 6.92 -35.78
CA ASP A 414 4.53 6.34 -34.53
C ASP A 414 3.75 5.06 -34.19
N LYS A 415 2.45 4.96 -34.52
CA LYS A 415 1.68 3.70 -34.40
C LYS A 415 2.24 2.59 -35.29
N LYS A 416 2.76 2.90 -36.50
CA LYS A 416 3.46 1.91 -37.33
C LYS A 416 4.76 1.44 -36.67
N ILE A 417 5.59 2.36 -36.16
CA ILE A 417 6.84 2.01 -35.48
C ILE A 417 6.57 1.14 -34.23
N VAL A 418 5.57 1.49 -33.43
CA VAL A 418 5.18 0.71 -32.25
C VAL A 418 4.67 -0.69 -32.65
N LYS A 419 3.87 -0.83 -33.71
CA LYS A 419 3.48 -2.17 -34.24
C LYS A 419 4.66 -2.95 -34.80
N GLU A 420 5.65 -2.29 -35.41
CA GLU A 420 6.89 -2.94 -35.86
C GLU A 420 7.80 -3.38 -34.70
N TYR A 421 7.81 -2.63 -33.59
CA TYR A 421 8.56 -2.97 -32.39
C TYR A 421 7.90 -4.13 -31.63
N PHE A 422 6.58 -4.08 -31.42
CA PHE A 422 5.84 -5.18 -30.81
C PHE A 422 5.82 -6.44 -31.68
N SER A 423 5.77 -6.35 -33.01
CA SER A 423 5.88 -7.56 -33.87
C SER A 423 7.27 -8.18 -33.88
N LYS A 424 8.33 -7.43 -33.54
CA LYS A 424 9.66 -7.99 -33.26
C LYS A 424 9.70 -8.71 -31.90
N ILE A 425 9.05 -8.15 -30.88
CA ILE A 425 8.91 -8.78 -29.55
C ILE A 425 8.03 -10.05 -29.62
N PHE A 426 6.87 -10.00 -30.26
CA PHE A 426 5.98 -11.16 -30.43
C PHE A 426 6.43 -12.18 -31.50
N ASN A 427 7.64 -12.03 -32.05
CA ASN A 427 8.29 -13.06 -32.87
C ASN A 427 9.32 -13.91 -32.09
N ILE A 428 9.37 -13.78 -30.76
CA ILE A 428 10.27 -14.57 -29.88
C ILE A 428 9.92 -16.07 -29.86
N ILE A 429 8.65 -16.48 -30.06
CA ILE A 429 8.31 -17.91 -30.20
C ILE A 429 8.80 -18.44 -31.55
N SER A 430 9.67 -19.45 -31.53
CA SER A 430 10.28 -20.05 -32.73
C SER A 430 9.25 -20.63 -33.71
N LYS A 431 9.60 -20.67 -35.01
CA LYS A 431 8.71 -21.18 -36.06
C LYS A 431 8.37 -22.66 -35.89
N ASP A 432 9.25 -23.44 -35.26
CA ASP A 432 9.08 -24.88 -35.12
C ASP A 432 8.28 -25.22 -33.85
N LEU A 433 8.44 -24.49 -32.74
CA LEU A 433 7.48 -24.54 -31.62
C LEU A 433 6.05 -24.21 -32.09
N ARG A 434 5.90 -23.20 -32.96
CA ARG A 434 4.57 -22.87 -33.55
C ARG A 434 3.98 -24.00 -34.40
N LYS A 435 4.78 -24.89 -35.00
CA LYS A 435 4.27 -26.09 -35.69
C LYS A 435 3.88 -27.18 -34.71
N GLN A 436 4.74 -27.48 -33.73
CA GLN A 436 4.49 -28.52 -32.75
C GLN A 436 3.23 -28.23 -31.92
N ILE A 437 2.95 -26.96 -31.58
CA ILE A 437 1.71 -26.50 -30.94
C ILE A 437 0.49 -26.57 -31.90
N LEU A 438 0.70 -26.57 -33.22
CA LEU A 438 -0.36 -26.81 -34.20
C LEU A 438 -0.66 -28.31 -34.41
N GLU A 439 0.33 -29.17 -34.18
CA GLU A 439 0.26 -30.63 -34.31
C GLU A 439 -0.38 -31.32 -33.10
N LEU A 440 -0.35 -30.72 -31.91
CA LEU A 440 -1.15 -31.15 -30.75
C LEU A 440 -2.65 -30.93 -31.01
N ASP A 441 -3.52 -31.88 -30.63
CA ASP A 441 -4.98 -31.82 -30.85
C ASP A 441 -5.72 -30.96 -29.82
N ILE A 442 -5.19 -29.77 -29.54
CA ILE A 442 -5.69 -28.85 -28.51
C ILE A 442 -6.76 -27.91 -29.10
N PRO A 443 -7.92 -27.72 -28.44
CA PRO A 443 -8.96 -26.78 -28.84
C PRO A 443 -8.45 -25.37 -29.19
N LYS A 444 -9.04 -24.76 -30.24
CA LYS A 444 -8.61 -23.45 -30.78
C LYS A 444 -8.62 -22.31 -29.73
N LYS A 445 -9.45 -22.41 -28.67
CA LYS A 445 -9.47 -21.44 -27.56
C LYS A 445 -8.24 -21.57 -26.67
N GLU A 446 -7.90 -22.77 -26.19
CA GLU A 446 -6.72 -23.03 -25.35
C GLU A 446 -5.41 -22.82 -26.11
N ARG A 447 -5.35 -23.25 -27.38
CA ARG A 447 -4.20 -23.00 -28.27
C ARG A 447 -3.84 -21.51 -28.35
N LYS A 448 -4.84 -20.62 -28.26
CA LYS A 448 -4.67 -19.15 -28.22
C LYS A 448 -4.25 -18.61 -26.83
N LYS A 449 -4.50 -19.33 -25.73
CA LYS A 449 -3.97 -19.02 -24.39
C LYS A 449 -2.50 -19.44 -24.26
N ILE A 450 -2.20 -20.71 -24.59
CA ILE A 450 -0.84 -21.28 -24.61
C ILE A 450 0.14 -20.41 -25.43
N LEU A 451 -0.27 -19.97 -26.63
CA LEU A 451 0.53 -19.09 -27.48
C LEU A 451 0.69 -17.64 -26.94
N LYS A 452 -0.14 -17.19 -25.99
CA LYS A 452 0.11 -15.95 -25.24
C LYS A 452 1.11 -16.18 -24.11
N GLU A 453 0.95 -17.24 -23.33
CA GLU A 453 1.80 -17.57 -22.18
C GLU A 453 3.25 -17.80 -22.60
N LEU A 454 3.46 -18.63 -23.64
CA LEU A 454 4.78 -18.86 -24.25
C LEU A 454 5.45 -17.59 -24.80
N ALA A 455 4.69 -16.53 -25.12
CA ALA A 455 5.25 -15.29 -25.64
C ALA A 455 5.94 -14.42 -24.57
N PHE A 456 5.78 -14.76 -23.28
CA PHE A 456 6.42 -14.06 -22.16
C PHE A 456 7.61 -14.84 -21.55
N LEU A 457 7.83 -16.09 -21.97
CA LEU A 457 8.89 -16.96 -21.45
C LEU A 457 10.18 -16.88 -22.29
N ALA A 458 11.34 -17.13 -21.68
CA ALA A 458 12.61 -17.26 -22.40
C ALA A 458 12.64 -18.55 -23.25
N GLU A 459 13.52 -18.63 -24.26
CA GLU A 459 13.57 -19.75 -25.21
C GLU A 459 13.81 -21.12 -24.51
N GLU A 460 14.66 -21.16 -23.48
CA GLU A 460 14.90 -22.35 -22.64
C GLU A 460 13.69 -22.73 -21.76
N GLU A 461 12.83 -21.78 -21.43
CA GLU A 461 11.62 -21.99 -20.61
C GLU A 461 10.43 -22.40 -21.48
N GLN A 462 10.34 -21.83 -22.69
CA GLN A 462 9.35 -22.23 -23.71
C GLN A 462 9.47 -23.71 -24.06
N LEU A 463 10.71 -24.22 -24.20
CA LEU A 463 10.95 -25.65 -24.45
C LEU A 463 10.46 -26.52 -23.29
N LYS A 464 10.83 -26.20 -22.04
CA LYS A 464 10.38 -26.95 -20.85
C LYS A 464 8.87 -26.93 -20.65
N TYR A 465 8.24 -25.77 -20.85
CA TYR A 465 6.78 -25.63 -20.79
C TYR A 465 6.09 -26.42 -21.92
N PHE A 466 6.70 -26.47 -23.12
CA PHE A 466 6.18 -27.27 -24.22
C PHE A 466 6.35 -28.78 -24.01
N GLU A 467 7.47 -29.24 -23.43
CA GLU A 467 7.68 -30.64 -23.05
C GLU A 467 6.67 -31.10 -21.99
N ALA A 468 6.41 -30.26 -20.97
CA ALA A 468 5.38 -30.51 -19.96
C ALA A 468 3.97 -30.55 -20.57
N LEU A 469 3.64 -29.63 -21.48
CA LEU A 469 2.39 -29.68 -22.25
C LEU A 469 2.28 -30.96 -23.07
N LYS A 470 3.34 -31.40 -23.72
CA LYS A 470 3.32 -32.61 -24.55
C LYS A 470 2.99 -33.85 -23.72
N GLY A 471 3.57 -33.99 -22.51
CA GLY A 471 3.23 -35.06 -21.58
C GLY A 471 1.75 -35.07 -21.14
N LEU A 472 1.16 -33.89 -20.91
CA LEU A 472 -0.26 -33.75 -20.53
C LEU A 472 -1.25 -34.05 -21.67
N TYR A 473 -0.79 -34.13 -22.93
CA TYR A 473 -1.62 -34.41 -24.10
C TYR A 473 -1.20 -35.70 -24.85
N GLU A 474 -0.30 -36.52 -24.28
CA GLU A 474 -0.05 -37.88 -24.76
C GLU A 474 -1.15 -38.83 -24.28
N GLU A 475 -1.51 -39.83 -25.11
CA GLU A 475 -2.63 -40.73 -24.79
C GLU A 475 -2.30 -41.64 -23.61
N ILE A 476 -3.12 -41.59 -22.54
CA ILE A 476 -2.99 -42.44 -21.35
C ILE A 476 -2.83 -43.90 -21.80
N PRO A 477 -1.74 -44.60 -21.42
CA PRO A 477 -1.49 -45.96 -21.88
C PRO A 477 -2.65 -46.90 -21.58
N TYR A 478 -3.19 -47.57 -22.60
CA TYR A 478 -4.37 -48.45 -22.50
C TYR A 478 -4.30 -49.47 -21.36
N LYS A 479 -3.09 -49.92 -21.00
CA LYS A 479 -2.80 -50.81 -19.86
C LYS A 479 -3.24 -50.23 -18.50
N LEU A 480 -3.19 -48.91 -18.32
CA LEU A 480 -3.62 -48.21 -17.10
C LEU A 480 -5.15 -48.13 -17.03
N ILE A 481 -5.80 -47.81 -18.16
CA ILE A 481 -7.26 -47.82 -18.31
C ILE A 481 -7.82 -49.24 -18.04
N GLU A 482 -7.13 -50.29 -18.51
CA GLU A 482 -7.45 -51.68 -18.19
C GLU A 482 -7.33 -52.02 -16.70
N ARG A 483 -6.38 -51.43 -15.95
CA ARG A 483 -6.23 -51.67 -14.51
C ARG A 483 -7.37 -51.04 -13.73
N ILE A 484 -7.72 -49.79 -14.03
CA ILE A 484 -8.91 -49.12 -13.45
C ILE A 484 -10.18 -49.94 -13.68
N ARG A 485 -10.39 -50.48 -14.89
CA ARG A 485 -11.54 -51.33 -15.22
C ARG A 485 -11.58 -52.69 -14.52
N LYS A 486 -10.49 -53.10 -13.84
CA LYS A 486 -10.39 -54.36 -13.09
C LYS A 486 -10.50 -54.18 -11.57
N LEU A 487 -10.68 -52.95 -11.09
CA LEU A 487 -10.91 -52.66 -9.66
C LEU A 487 -12.26 -53.25 -9.20
N PRO A 488 -12.30 -54.09 -8.15
CA PRO A 488 -13.46 -54.95 -7.87
C PRO A 488 -14.69 -54.21 -7.34
N ASN A 489 -14.51 -53.12 -6.58
CA ASN A 489 -15.61 -52.39 -5.94
C ASN A 489 -16.01 -51.08 -6.65
N LEU A 490 -15.43 -50.74 -7.79
CA LEU A 490 -15.76 -49.48 -8.49
C LEU A 490 -17.02 -49.62 -9.35
N LYS A 491 -18.03 -48.76 -9.13
CA LYS A 491 -19.24 -48.72 -9.98
C LYS A 491 -18.92 -48.10 -11.36
N PRO A 492 -19.49 -48.59 -12.47
CA PRO A 492 -19.14 -48.12 -13.82
C PRO A 492 -19.21 -46.61 -14.05
N LYS A 493 -20.14 -45.90 -13.37
CA LYS A 493 -20.29 -44.43 -13.45
C LYS A 493 -19.07 -43.62 -12.98
N TYR A 494 -18.06 -44.25 -12.39
CA TYR A 494 -16.82 -43.58 -11.95
C TYR A 494 -15.59 -43.91 -12.80
N TYR A 495 -15.65 -44.90 -13.72
CA TYR A 495 -14.49 -45.22 -14.56
C TYR A 495 -14.09 -44.04 -15.44
N ASP A 496 -15.06 -43.40 -16.10
CA ASP A 496 -14.80 -42.30 -17.03
C ASP A 496 -14.23 -41.08 -16.30
N LYS A 497 -14.65 -40.83 -15.05
CA LYS A 497 -14.10 -39.77 -14.19
C LYS A 497 -12.67 -40.03 -13.77
N LEU A 498 -12.33 -41.25 -13.33
CA LEU A 498 -10.94 -41.59 -12.97
C LEU A 498 -10.01 -41.54 -14.20
N VAL A 499 -10.51 -41.92 -15.38
CA VAL A 499 -9.75 -41.81 -16.65
C VAL A 499 -9.61 -40.35 -17.10
N GLU A 500 -10.53 -39.47 -16.72
CA GLU A 500 -10.41 -38.02 -16.92
C GLU A 500 -9.43 -37.37 -15.92
N GLU A 501 -9.47 -37.74 -14.64
CA GLU A 501 -8.53 -37.30 -13.60
C GLU A 501 -7.07 -37.67 -13.94
N LEU A 502 -6.83 -38.88 -14.49
CA LEU A 502 -5.50 -39.31 -14.95
C LEU A 502 -4.87 -38.38 -16.02
N LYS A 503 -5.67 -37.67 -16.84
CA LYS A 503 -5.13 -36.77 -17.88
C LYS A 503 -4.37 -35.57 -17.32
N TYR A 504 -4.59 -35.26 -16.05
CA TYR A 504 -3.99 -34.12 -15.37
C TYR A 504 -2.79 -34.53 -14.48
N MET A 505 -2.35 -35.79 -14.57
CA MET A 505 -1.26 -36.39 -13.80
C MET A 505 -0.10 -36.80 -14.71
N ASP A 506 1.15 -36.67 -14.24
CA ASP A 506 2.31 -37.21 -14.95
C ASP A 506 2.40 -38.75 -14.84
N ASP A 507 3.20 -39.41 -15.69
CA ASP A 507 3.34 -40.88 -15.72
C ASP A 507 3.61 -41.52 -14.34
N THR A 508 4.40 -40.86 -13.49
CA THR A 508 4.70 -41.34 -12.14
C THR A 508 3.50 -41.19 -11.21
N GLN A 509 2.81 -40.06 -11.25
CA GLN A 509 1.58 -39.82 -10.50
C GLN A 509 0.44 -40.74 -10.95
N GLN A 510 0.27 -40.98 -12.25
CA GLN A 510 -0.71 -41.93 -12.79
C GLN A 510 -0.49 -43.35 -12.23
N LEU A 511 0.78 -43.79 -12.16
CA LEU A 511 1.16 -45.09 -11.60
C LEU A 511 0.93 -45.15 -10.08
N GLU A 512 1.31 -44.11 -9.32
CA GLU A 512 1.08 -44.06 -7.88
C GLU A 512 -0.41 -44.01 -7.53
N PHE A 513 -1.21 -43.24 -8.26
CA PHE A 513 -2.66 -43.14 -8.09
C PHE A 513 -3.36 -44.48 -8.36
N ILE A 514 -2.98 -45.19 -9.43
CA ILE A 514 -3.52 -46.53 -9.71
C ILE A 514 -3.07 -47.55 -8.65
N LEU A 515 -1.82 -47.48 -8.18
CA LEU A 515 -1.34 -48.32 -7.07
C LEU A 515 -1.98 -47.96 -5.72
N PHE A 516 -2.49 -46.75 -5.55
CA PHE A 516 -3.30 -46.35 -4.40
C PHE A 516 -4.72 -46.93 -4.53
N LEU A 517 -5.36 -46.80 -5.70
CA LEU A 517 -6.69 -47.37 -5.95
C LEU A 517 -6.69 -48.90 -5.80
N GLU A 518 -5.70 -49.60 -6.37
CA GLU A 518 -5.54 -51.07 -6.24
C GLU A 518 -5.29 -51.56 -4.79
N LYS A 519 -4.94 -50.67 -3.86
CA LYS A 519 -4.77 -51.00 -2.43
C LYS A 519 -5.98 -50.68 -1.55
N ASN A 520 -6.92 -49.86 -2.05
CA ASN A 520 -8.03 -49.31 -1.26
C ASN A 520 -9.41 -49.57 -1.90
N ALA A 521 -9.47 -50.31 -3.01
CA ALA A 521 -10.68 -50.75 -3.70
C ALA A 521 -10.88 -52.27 -3.61
#